data_AF-A0A7C7RL49-F1
#
_entry.id   AF-A0A7C7RL49-F1
#
_cell.length_a   1.000
_cell.length_b   1.000
_cell.length_c   1.000
_cell.angle_alpha   90.00
_cell.angle_beta   90.00
_cell.angle_gamma   90.00
#
_symmetry.space_group_name_H-M   'P 1'
#
loop_
_entity.id
_entity.type
_entity.pdbx_description
1 polymer ?
#
loop_
_entity_poly.entity_id
_entity_poly.type
_entity_poly.pdbx_seq_one_letter_code
_entity_poly.pdbx_strand_id
1 'polypeptide(L)'
;MEAHNAEKTCWNCPAAILKGNVDFRACGQSIESIRRRIEREGLMIECARQPDLGRFEPTITFEECPEWRSTEYGYLLESMRVMILGIDGYLGWTLALKLSTLGCEVSGVDNFTRRKCVKEVGSLSVVPIVSMKERLEAVKEILGVEINFRKIDILDWRKLGQFMKEVKPEAIVHYGEIPSAPYSMIDCDHAVKVQHNNVIGTLRLLFLMREIVPEASLIKLGTLGEYGSPLTGRPLFEGLFPADAVLVWGGREWSMGGELTPRDPVSFYHVSKVQDTFNIYEAC
;
A
#
# COMPACT_ATOMS: atom_id res chain seq x y z
N MET A 1 9.50 10.04 25.01
CA MET A 1 8.42 10.56 24.15
C MET A 1 7.44 9.41 24.03
N GLU A 2 6.19 9.60 24.41
CA GLU A 2 5.17 8.56 24.30
C GLU A 2 4.96 8.21 22.82
N ALA A 3 4.84 6.93 22.49
CA ALA A 3 4.69 6.51 21.11
C ALA A 3 3.35 7.00 20.55
N HIS A 4 3.36 7.61 19.37
CA HIS A 4 2.16 8.21 18.76
C HIS A 4 1.01 7.21 18.51
N ASN A 5 1.30 5.91 18.56
CA ASN A 5 0.36 4.82 18.35
C ASN A 5 0.18 3.91 19.59
N ALA A 6 0.61 4.34 20.78
CA ALA A 6 0.49 3.55 22.01
C ALA A 6 -0.98 3.16 22.31
N GLU A 7 -1.89 4.13 22.18
CA GLU A 7 -3.33 3.94 22.45
C GLU A 7 -4.10 3.22 21.33
N LYS A 8 -3.45 2.84 20.23
CA LYS A 8 -4.10 2.05 19.18
C LYS A 8 -4.38 0.66 19.71
N THR A 9 -5.58 0.15 19.49
CA THR A 9 -5.97 -1.18 19.99
C THR A 9 -5.84 -2.26 18.93
N CYS A 10 -6.05 -3.52 19.31
CA CYS A 10 -6.12 -4.68 18.41
C CYS A 10 -7.05 -4.47 17.20
N TRP A 11 -7.99 -3.53 17.27
CA TRP A 11 -8.79 -3.11 16.12
C TRP A 11 -7.95 -2.67 14.91
N ASN A 12 -6.75 -2.13 15.15
CA ASN A 12 -5.82 -1.66 14.12
C ASN A 12 -4.72 -2.69 13.81
N CYS A 13 -4.79 -3.90 14.38
CA CYS A 13 -3.75 -4.91 14.25
C CYS A 13 -4.03 -5.82 13.04
N PRO A 14 -3.06 -6.02 12.11
CA PRO A 14 -3.25 -6.91 10.96
C PRO A 14 -3.37 -8.39 11.36
N ALA A 15 -3.07 -8.74 12.61
CA ALA A 15 -3.29 -10.07 13.17
C ALA A 15 -4.71 -10.26 13.73
N ALA A 16 -5.55 -9.23 13.79
CA ALA A 16 -6.93 -9.36 14.23
C ALA A 16 -7.77 -10.03 13.14
N ILE A 17 -8.42 -11.14 13.48
CA ILE A 17 -9.31 -11.88 12.59
C ILE A 17 -10.75 -11.60 13.02
N LEU A 18 -11.50 -10.96 12.13
CA LEU A 18 -12.92 -10.70 12.28
C LEU A 18 -13.71 -11.96 11.87
N LYS A 19 -13.94 -12.90 12.80
CA LYS A 19 -14.82 -14.06 12.55
C LYS A 19 -16.28 -13.76 12.92
N GLY A 20 -17.00 -13.26 11.93
CA GLY A 20 -18.46 -13.07 11.93
C GLY A 20 -18.87 -12.61 10.53
N ASN A 21 -20.12 -12.81 10.11
CA ASN A 21 -20.66 -12.42 8.80
C ASN A 21 -20.72 -10.88 8.60
N VAL A 22 -19.62 -10.19 8.87
CA VAL A 22 -19.45 -8.77 8.65
C VAL A 22 -18.75 -8.64 7.32
N ASP A 23 -19.57 -8.67 6.28
CA ASP A 23 -19.11 -8.35 4.95
C ASP A 23 -19.01 -6.82 4.80
N PHE A 24 -17.83 -6.25 5.01
CA PHE A 24 -17.57 -4.83 4.75
C PHE A 24 -17.65 -4.48 3.25
N ARG A 25 -17.84 -5.46 2.35
CA ARG A 25 -17.89 -5.28 0.88
C ARG A 25 -19.22 -4.69 0.35
N ALA A 26 -20.06 -4.11 1.19
CA ALA A 26 -21.32 -3.53 0.75
C ALA A 26 -21.30 -1.99 0.84
N CYS A 27 -21.76 -1.35 -0.23
CA CYS A 27 -21.94 0.09 -0.32
C CYS A 27 -22.81 0.61 0.82
N GLY A 28 -22.37 1.70 1.46
CA GLY A 28 -23.12 2.70 2.27
C GLY A 28 -24.11 2.19 3.32
N GLN A 29 -25.12 1.44 2.91
CA GLN A 29 -26.24 0.95 3.72
C GLN A 29 -25.87 -0.25 4.61
N SER A 30 -24.85 -1.04 4.25
CA SER A 30 -24.40 -2.18 5.08
C SER A 30 -23.55 -1.73 6.27
N ILE A 31 -22.72 -0.70 6.12
CA ILE A 31 -21.86 -0.16 7.20
C ILE A 31 -22.73 0.32 8.37
N GLU A 32 -23.87 0.94 8.09
CA GLU A 32 -24.82 1.36 9.13
C GLU A 32 -25.50 0.17 9.82
N SER A 33 -25.79 -0.90 9.08
CA SER A 33 -26.32 -2.15 9.64
C SER A 33 -25.29 -2.91 10.50
N ILE A 34 -24.01 -2.84 10.11
CA ILE A 34 -22.88 -3.41 10.82
C ILE A 34 -22.65 -2.62 12.11
N ARG A 35 -22.65 -1.28 12.06
CA ARG A 35 -22.57 -0.43 13.26
C ARG A 35 -23.68 -0.74 14.26
N ARG A 36 -24.93 -0.81 13.82
CA ARG A 36 -26.07 -1.17 14.70
C ARG A 36 -25.98 -2.58 15.28
N ARG A 37 -25.32 -3.51 14.58
CA ARG A 37 -25.12 -4.88 15.05
C ARG A 37 -23.96 -4.98 16.04
N ILE A 38 -22.87 -4.26 15.79
CA ILE A 38 -21.76 -4.05 16.74
C ILE A 38 -22.29 -3.43 18.03
N GLU A 39 -23.18 -2.44 17.94
CA GLU A 39 -23.85 -1.81 19.09
C GLU A 39 -24.75 -2.78 19.89
N ARG A 40 -25.24 -3.87 19.27
CA ARG A 40 -26.16 -4.83 19.91
C ARG A 40 -25.48 -6.09 20.44
N GLU A 41 -24.53 -6.65 19.69
CA GLU A 41 -23.96 -7.99 19.94
C GLU A 41 -22.53 -7.92 20.49
N GLY A 42 -21.88 -6.75 20.46
CA GLY A 42 -20.45 -6.62 20.73
C GLY A 42 -19.61 -7.17 19.58
N LEU A 43 -18.49 -6.53 19.29
CA LEU A 43 -17.57 -6.99 18.25
C LEU A 43 -16.47 -7.83 18.89
N MET A 44 -16.38 -9.10 18.47
CA MET A 44 -15.36 -10.04 18.96
C MET A 44 -14.39 -10.38 17.84
N ILE A 45 -13.09 -10.42 18.17
CA ILE A 45 -12.00 -10.82 17.27
C ILE A 45 -11.24 -12.04 17.81
N GLU A 46 -10.52 -12.73 16.93
CA GLU A 46 -9.49 -13.72 17.29
C GLU A 46 -8.11 -13.17 16.90
N CYS A 47 -7.04 -13.50 17.63
CA CYS A 47 -5.69 -13.09 17.29
C CYS A 47 -4.98 -14.19 16.50
N ALA A 48 -4.55 -13.90 15.26
CA ALA A 48 -3.79 -14.83 14.42
C ALA A 48 -2.43 -15.22 15.02
N ARG A 49 -1.87 -14.36 15.87
CA ARG A 49 -0.57 -14.55 16.54
C ARG A 49 -0.69 -15.21 17.91
N GLN A 50 -1.86 -15.13 18.55
CA GLN A 50 -2.16 -15.82 19.80
C GLN A 50 -3.49 -16.59 19.71
N PRO A 51 -3.48 -17.78 19.06
CA PRO A 51 -4.69 -18.58 18.86
C PRO A 51 -5.35 -19.03 20.17
N ASP A 52 -4.57 -19.20 21.24
CA ASP A 52 -5.04 -19.69 22.53
C ASP A 52 -5.85 -18.65 23.33
N LEU A 53 -5.79 -17.37 22.94
CA LEU A 53 -6.54 -16.29 23.60
C LEU A 53 -8.06 -16.43 23.40
N GLY A 54 -8.50 -17.20 22.40
CA GLY A 54 -9.90 -17.33 22.05
C GLY A 54 -10.48 -16.04 21.46
N ARG A 55 -11.78 -15.83 21.66
CA ARG A 55 -12.49 -14.62 21.19
C ARG A 55 -12.53 -13.57 22.27
N PHE A 56 -12.20 -12.33 21.92
CA PHE A 56 -12.16 -11.21 22.86
C PHE A 56 -12.57 -9.90 22.17
N GLU A 57 -12.91 -8.89 22.96
CA GLU A 57 -13.18 -7.53 22.46
C GLU A 57 -11.85 -6.84 22.09
N PRO A 58 -11.75 -6.10 20.97
CA PRO A 58 -10.51 -5.50 20.50
C PRO A 58 -10.08 -4.25 21.27
N THR A 59 -10.00 -4.34 22.60
CA THR A 59 -9.70 -3.23 23.53
C THR A 59 -8.24 -3.18 23.96
N ILE A 60 -7.50 -4.28 23.85
CA ILE A 60 -6.07 -4.35 24.21
C ILE A 60 -5.28 -3.38 23.33
N THR A 61 -4.50 -2.50 23.96
CA THR A 61 -3.66 -1.50 23.29
C THR A 61 -2.36 -2.10 22.74
N PHE A 62 -1.68 -1.39 21.85
CA PHE A 62 -0.37 -1.80 21.36
C PHE A 62 0.68 -1.78 22.48
N GLU A 63 0.54 -0.91 23.47
CA GLU A 63 1.41 -0.91 24.65
C GLU A 63 1.20 -2.15 25.55
N GLU A 64 -0.05 -2.61 25.69
CA GLU A 64 -0.39 -3.79 26.50
C GLU A 64 -0.09 -5.11 25.79
N CYS A 65 -0.05 -5.12 24.46
CA CYS A 65 0.10 -6.34 23.67
C CYS A 65 1.57 -6.79 23.58
N PRO A 66 1.91 -8.02 23.98
CA PRO A 66 3.31 -8.50 23.97
C PRO A 66 3.89 -8.71 22.56
N GLU A 67 3.05 -8.73 21.53
CA GLU A 67 3.48 -8.86 20.13
C GLU A 67 4.01 -7.55 19.53
N TRP A 68 3.72 -6.41 20.17
CA TRP A 68 4.13 -5.09 19.71
C TRP A 68 5.35 -4.60 20.49
N ARG A 69 6.44 -4.32 19.79
CA ARG A 69 7.66 -3.74 20.38
C ARG A 69 7.70 -2.24 20.19
N SER A 70 8.17 -1.53 21.21
CA SER A 70 8.48 -0.10 21.09
C SER A 70 9.73 0.11 20.23
N THR A 71 9.68 1.07 19.31
CA THR A 71 10.79 1.49 18.45
C THR A 71 10.87 3.02 18.42
N GLU A 72 11.92 3.56 17.78
CA GLU A 72 12.02 5.01 17.52
C GLU A 72 10.86 5.56 16.67
N TYR A 73 10.15 4.69 15.94
CA TYR A 73 9.01 5.04 15.08
C TYR A 73 7.65 4.73 15.73
N GLY A 74 7.62 4.40 17.02
CA GLY A 74 6.42 3.93 17.73
C GLY A 74 6.36 2.40 17.83
N TYR A 75 5.20 1.86 18.15
CA TYR A 75 5.00 0.41 18.27
C TYR A 75 5.01 -0.26 16.90
N LEU A 76 5.82 -1.30 16.75
CA LEU A 76 5.94 -2.15 15.57
C LEU A 76 5.67 -3.60 15.96
N LEU A 77 4.87 -4.28 15.15
CA LEU A 77 4.58 -5.70 15.35
C LEU A 77 5.85 -6.54 15.12
N GLU A 78 6.21 -7.38 16.08
CA GLU A 78 7.38 -8.25 15.97
C GLU A 78 7.23 -9.20 14.76
N SER A 79 8.29 -9.43 13.99
CA SER A 79 8.24 -10.25 12.77
C SER A 79 7.07 -9.89 11.84
N MET A 80 6.77 -8.60 11.67
CA MET A 80 5.72 -8.15 10.75
C MET A 80 6.08 -8.57 9.32
N ARG A 81 5.16 -9.24 8.61
CA ARG A 81 5.38 -9.72 7.24
C ARG A 81 5.06 -8.61 6.24
N VAL A 82 6.09 -8.06 5.61
CA VAL A 82 5.94 -6.96 4.64
C VAL A 82 6.36 -7.42 3.25
N MET A 83 5.44 -7.32 2.28
CA MET A 83 5.74 -7.61 0.87
C MET A 83 5.94 -6.30 0.08
N ILE A 84 7.09 -6.15 -0.57
CA ILE A 84 7.42 -4.97 -1.38
C ILE A 84 7.37 -5.33 -2.86
N LEU A 85 6.42 -4.77 -3.60
CA LEU A 85 6.37 -4.87 -5.05
C LEU A 85 7.26 -3.77 -5.64
N GLY A 86 8.20 -4.10 -6.52
CA GLY A 86 9.22 -3.15 -7.00
C GLY A 86 10.44 -3.04 -6.08
N ILE A 87 10.79 -4.13 -5.38
CA ILE A 87 11.84 -4.16 -4.35
C ILE A 87 13.25 -3.86 -4.89
N ASP A 88 13.52 -4.01 -6.18
CA ASP A 88 14.83 -3.66 -6.77
C ASP A 88 15.00 -2.15 -6.97
N GLY A 89 13.88 -1.41 -6.95
CA GLY A 89 13.84 0.03 -7.18
C GLY A 89 14.51 0.86 -6.10
N TYR A 90 14.61 2.17 -6.36
CA TYR A 90 15.26 3.13 -5.47
C TYR A 90 14.65 3.16 -4.06
N LEU A 91 13.31 3.29 -3.98
CA LEU A 91 12.57 3.27 -2.70
C LEU A 91 12.41 1.85 -2.15
N GLY A 92 12.14 0.88 -3.03
CA GLY A 92 11.90 -0.51 -2.62
C GLY A 92 13.09 -1.14 -1.92
N TRP A 93 14.30 -0.99 -2.47
CA TRP A 93 15.49 -1.61 -1.90
C TRP A 93 15.87 -0.98 -0.56
N THR A 94 15.82 0.34 -0.46
CA THR A 94 16.16 1.07 0.78
C THR A 94 15.17 0.78 1.90
N LEU A 95 13.87 0.71 1.59
CA LEU A 95 12.84 0.33 2.55
C LEU A 95 13.01 -1.12 3.01
N ALA A 96 13.33 -2.04 2.09
CA ALA A 96 13.57 -3.45 2.43
C ALA A 96 14.68 -3.60 3.47
N LEU A 97 15.80 -2.89 3.28
CA LEU A 97 16.92 -2.88 4.23
C LEU A 97 16.48 -2.35 5.60
N LYS A 98 15.82 -1.19 5.65
CA LYS A 98 15.38 -0.58 6.92
C LYS A 98 14.40 -1.46 7.67
N LEU A 99 13.39 -2.00 7.00
CA LEU A 99 12.40 -2.90 7.62
C LEU A 99 13.04 -4.20 8.13
N SER A 100 14.01 -4.75 7.39
CA SER A 100 14.73 -5.95 7.83
C SER A 100 15.55 -5.68 9.09
N THR A 101 16.21 -4.52 9.20
CA THR A 101 16.92 -4.09 10.42
C THR A 101 15.97 -3.84 11.60
N LEU A 102 14.73 -3.43 11.32
CA LEU A 102 13.68 -3.29 12.33
C LEU A 102 13.02 -4.63 12.70
N GLY A 103 13.53 -5.77 12.21
CA GLY A 103 13.04 -7.10 12.53
C GLY A 103 11.73 -7.50 11.85
N CYS A 104 11.35 -6.83 10.74
CA CYS A 104 10.26 -7.29 9.88
C CYS A 104 10.72 -8.45 8.98
N GLU A 105 9.80 -9.35 8.66
CA GLU A 105 9.98 -10.39 7.66
C GLU A 105 9.70 -9.81 6.28
N VAL A 106 10.76 -9.45 5.55
CA VAL A 106 10.64 -8.79 4.25
C VAL A 106 10.64 -9.80 3.10
N SER A 107 9.61 -9.69 2.27
CA SER A 107 9.53 -10.35 0.97
C SER A 107 9.37 -9.32 -0.13
N GLY A 108 9.71 -9.66 -1.37
CA GLY A 108 9.46 -8.74 -2.46
C GLY A 108 9.57 -9.34 -3.85
N VAL A 109 9.01 -8.61 -4.81
CA VAL A 109 9.03 -8.99 -6.23
C VAL A 109 9.54 -7.86 -7.10
N ASP A 110 10.25 -8.23 -8.17
CA ASP A 110 10.64 -7.31 -9.23
C ASP A 110 10.93 -8.07 -10.54
N ASN A 111 10.59 -7.51 -11.69
CA ASN A 111 10.88 -8.10 -13.01
C ASN A 111 12.06 -7.41 -13.75
N PHE A 112 12.73 -6.47 -13.07
CA PHE A 112 13.80 -5.60 -13.54
C PHE A 112 13.40 -4.66 -14.68
N THR A 113 12.11 -4.37 -14.86
CA THR A 113 11.63 -3.46 -15.92
C THR A 113 12.27 -2.09 -15.80
N ARG A 114 12.44 -1.56 -14.59
CA ARG A 114 13.10 -0.26 -14.38
C ARG A 114 14.50 -0.23 -14.99
N ARG A 115 15.33 -1.26 -14.74
CA ARG A 115 16.69 -1.37 -15.31
C ARG A 115 16.65 -1.42 -16.84
N LYS A 116 15.67 -2.13 -17.42
CA LYS A 116 15.48 -2.20 -18.88
C LYS A 116 15.12 -0.83 -19.46
N CYS A 117 14.16 -0.11 -18.85
CA CYS A 117 13.77 1.23 -19.29
C CYS A 117 14.93 2.24 -19.20
N VAL A 118 15.77 2.18 -18.15
CA VAL A 118 17.00 3.00 -18.06
C VAL A 118 17.92 2.75 -19.26
N LYS A 119 18.20 1.47 -19.54
CA LYS A 119 19.09 1.06 -20.63
C LYS A 119 18.55 1.46 -22.00
N GLU A 120 17.24 1.30 -22.21
CA GLU A 120 16.54 1.64 -23.45
C GLU A 120 16.73 3.11 -23.85
N VAL A 121 16.65 4.03 -22.89
CA VAL A 121 16.85 5.47 -23.15
C VAL A 121 18.32 5.91 -23.08
N GLY A 122 19.26 4.96 -23.05
CA GLY A 122 20.70 5.25 -22.96
C GLY A 122 21.13 5.94 -21.67
N SER A 123 20.33 5.84 -20.60
CA SER A 123 20.63 6.42 -19.29
C SER A 123 21.35 5.41 -18.39
N LEU A 124 21.91 5.89 -17.28
CA LEU A 124 22.64 5.10 -16.28
C LEU A 124 22.38 5.67 -14.88
N SER A 125 22.54 4.83 -13.85
CA SER A 125 22.57 5.30 -12.47
C SER A 125 23.93 5.95 -12.18
N VAL A 126 23.92 7.07 -11.45
CA VAL A 126 25.17 7.75 -11.01
C VAL A 126 25.97 6.83 -10.09
N VAL A 127 25.29 6.16 -9.16
CA VAL A 127 25.90 5.13 -8.31
C VAL A 127 25.75 3.78 -9.02
N PRO A 128 26.84 3.03 -9.28
CA PRO A 128 26.76 1.71 -9.87
C PRO A 128 25.84 0.78 -9.06
N ILE A 129 24.90 0.12 -9.74
CA ILE A 129 23.98 -0.83 -9.13
C ILE A 129 24.41 -2.26 -9.45
N VAL A 130 24.66 -3.05 -8.41
CA VAL A 130 25.00 -4.48 -8.53
C VAL A 130 23.76 -5.32 -8.81
N SER A 131 23.96 -6.62 -9.07
CA SER A 131 22.85 -7.55 -9.30
C SER A 131 22.00 -7.75 -8.04
N MET A 132 20.77 -8.22 -8.21
CA MET A 132 19.93 -8.58 -7.06
C MET A 132 20.55 -9.72 -6.23
N LYS A 133 21.29 -10.64 -6.87
CA LYS A 133 22.00 -11.72 -6.17
C LYS A 133 23.04 -11.15 -5.20
N GLU A 134 23.91 -10.28 -5.67
CA GLU A 134 24.95 -9.64 -4.83
C GLU A 134 24.34 -8.78 -3.72
N ARG A 135 23.22 -8.10 -4.01
CA ARG A 135 22.44 -7.35 -3.01
C ARG A 135 21.95 -8.25 -1.88
N LEU A 136 21.38 -9.41 -2.19
CA LEU A 136 20.87 -10.36 -1.20
C LEU A 136 22.00 -11.03 -0.40
N GLU A 137 23.11 -11.36 -1.07
CA GLU A 137 24.31 -11.90 -0.41
C GLU A 137 24.87 -10.89 0.60
N ALA A 138 24.98 -9.61 0.23
CA ALA A 138 25.42 -8.55 1.13
C ALA A 138 24.48 -8.34 2.32
N VAL A 139 23.16 -8.45 2.13
CA VAL A 139 22.19 -8.38 3.24
C VAL A 139 22.42 -9.50 4.24
N LYS A 140 22.60 -10.73 3.75
CA LYS A 140 22.87 -11.88 4.61
C LYS A 140 24.20 -11.73 5.37
N GLU A 141 25.24 -11.26 4.70
CA GLU A 141 26.57 -11.07 5.28
C GLU A 141 26.60 -9.94 6.33
N ILE A 142 25.96 -8.80 6.04
CA ILE A 142 26.08 -7.59 6.87
C ILE A 142 25.00 -7.51 7.94
N LEU A 143 23.75 -7.84 7.59
CA LEU A 143 22.60 -7.72 8.49
C LEU A 143 22.21 -9.04 9.16
N GLY A 144 22.71 -10.19 8.69
CA GLY A 144 22.39 -11.50 9.25
C GLY A 144 20.93 -11.93 9.03
N VAL A 145 20.22 -11.28 8.11
CA VAL A 145 18.81 -11.53 7.78
C VAL A 145 18.68 -11.97 6.33
N GLU A 146 17.58 -12.64 5.99
CA GLU A 146 17.28 -13.05 4.63
C GLU A 146 16.05 -12.30 4.10
N ILE A 147 16.17 -11.72 2.90
CA ILE A 147 15.05 -11.11 2.18
C ILE A 147 14.53 -12.12 1.16
N ASN A 148 13.25 -12.48 1.25
CA ASN A 148 12.62 -13.41 0.31
C ASN A 148 12.27 -12.71 -1.01
N PHE A 149 13.20 -12.74 -1.96
CA PHE A 149 13.02 -12.14 -3.28
C PHE A 149 12.54 -13.15 -4.32
N ARG A 150 11.56 -12.76 -5.15
CA ARG A 150 11.18 -13.49 -6.37
C ARG A 150 11.14 -12.59 -7.59
N LYS A 151 11.75 -13.06 -8.69
CA LYS A 151 11.63 -12.39 -9.98
C LYS A 151 10.25 -12.65 -10.59
N ILE A 152 9.28 -11.81 -10.28
CA ILE A 152 7.88 -11.91 -10.73
C ILE A 152 7.46 -10.59 -11.38
N ASP A 153 6.73 -10.69 -12.49
CA ASP A 153 6.00 -9.58 -13.07
C ASP A 153 4.65 -9.45 -12.37
N ILE A 154 4.29 -8.26 -11.89
CA ILE A 154 3.01 -8.07 -11.20
C ILE A 154 1.81 -8.29 -12.13
N LEU A 155 2.00 -8.21 -13.45
CA LEU A 155 0.98 -8.59 -14.42
C LEU A 155 0.76 -10.12 -14.43
N ASP A 156 1.73 -10.93 -14.04
CA ASP A 156 1.56 -12.37 -13.81
C ASP A 156 0.91 -12.62 -12.43
N TRP A 157 -0.36 -12.23 -12.33
CA TRP A 157 -1.15 -12.31 -11.09
C TRP A 157 -1.24 -13.72 -10.51
N ARG A 158 -1.08 -14.77 -11.33
CA ARG A 158 -1.08 -16.16 -10.85
C ARG A 158 0.15 -16.44 -10.03
N LYS A 159 1.34 -16.07 -10.53
CA LYS A 159 2.60 -16.22 -9.77
C LYS A 159 2.63 -15.29 -8.55
N LEU A 160 2.17 -14.05 -8.71
CA LEU A 160 2.07 -13.11 -7.59
C LEU A 160 1.14 -13.67 -6.51
N GLY A 161 -0.04 -14.17 -6.88
CA GLY A 161 -1.00 -14.77 -5.96
C GLY A 161 -0.47 -16.04 -5.28
N GLN A 162 0.28 -16.89 -5.97
CA GLN A 162 0.97 -18.02 -5.35
C GLN A 162 1.96 -17.54 -4.29
N PHE A 163 2.79 -16.54 -4.60
CA PHE A 163 3.73 -16.01 -3.64
C PHE A 163 3.06 -15.32 -2.44
N MET A 164 1.96 -14.60 -2.67
CA MET A 164 1.14 -14.02 -1.60
C MET A 164 0.52 -15.10 -0.69
N LYS A 165 0.09 -16.25 -1.23
CA LYS A 165 -0.43 -17.37 -0.44
C LYS A 165 0.64 -18.01 0.44
N GLU A 166 1.87 -18.07 -0.07
CA GLU A 166 3.01 -18.60 0.66
C GLU A 166 3.46 -17.67 1.79
N VAL A 167 3.57 -16.36 1.50
CA VAL A 167 4.06 -15.36 2.46
C VAL A 167 2.98 -14.91 3.45
N LYS A 168 1.72 -14.77 3.00
CA LYS A 168 0.62 -14.15 3.74
C LYS A 168 1.02 -12.80 4.36
N PRO A 169 1.39 -11.79 3.53
CA PRO A 169 1.85 -10.51 4.04
C PRO A 169 0.77 -9.80 4.87
N GLU A 170 1.19 -9.10 5.92
CA GLU A 170 0.36 -8.24 6.76
C GLU A 170 0.30 -6.80 6.22
N ALA A 171 1.34 -6.40 5.48
CA ALA A 171 1.35 -5.16 4.70
C ALA A 171 1.99 -5.38 3.32
N ILE A 172 1.47 -4.67 2.32
CA ILE A 172 1.98 -4.66 0.96
C ILE A 172 2.36 -3.23 0.60
N VAL A 173 3.63 -3.02 0.25
CA VAL A 173 4.12 -1.73 -0.26
C VAL A 173 4.25 -1.82 -1.78
N HIS A 174 3.46 -1.03 -2.49
CA HIS A 174 3.40 -1.07 -3.95
C HIS A 174 4.23 0.05 -4.59
N TYR A 175 5.45 -0.29 -5.00
CA TYR A 175 6.34 0.53 -5.84
C TYR A 175 6.53 0.00 -7.27
N GLY A 176 6.03 -1.21 -7.57
CA GLY A 176 6.23 -1.97 -8.81
C GLY A 176 5.55 -1.40 -10.06
N GLU A 177 5.77 -0.13 -10.36
CA GLU A 177 5.20 0.58 -11.51
C GLU A 177 6.31 1.24 -12.35
N ILE A 178 5.98 1.68 -13.56
CA ILE A 178 6.90 2.48 -14.39
C ILE A 178 6.75 3.95 -13.97
N PRO A 179 7.74 4.55 -13.27
CA PRO A 179 7.55 5.84 -12.60
C PRO A 179 8.31 6.96 -13.32
N SER A 180 8.01 7.19 -14.60
CA SER A 180 8.71 8.20 -15.40
C SER A 180 7.77 8.92 -16.36
N ALA A 181 7.56 10.21 -16.10
CA ALA A 181 6.78 11.07 -16.97
C ALA A 181 7.40 11.20 -18.37
N PRO A 182 8.71 11.51 -18.55
CA PRO A 182 9.31 11.54 -19.88
C PRO A 182 9.19 10.22 -20.63
N TYR A 183 9.41 9.09 -19.95
CA TYR A 183 9.29 7.76 -20.57
C TYR A 183 7.88 7.50 -21.08
N SER A 184 6.85 7.89 -20.31
CA SER A 184 5.45 7.72 -20.71
C SER A 184 5.02 8.58 -21.91
N MET A 185 5.84 9.57 -22.30
CA MET A 185 5.52 10.54 -23.36
C MET A 185 6.37 10.37 -24.62
N ILE A 186 7.20 9.32 -24.71
CA ILE A 186 8.09 9.08 -25.87
C ILE A 186 7.26 8.84 -27.14
N ASP A 187 6.36 7.86 -27.10
CA ASP A 187 5.48 7.48 -28.20
C ASP A 187 4.23 6.74 -27.65
N CYS A 188 3.36 6.31 -28.57
CA CYS A 188 2.13 5.59 -28.25
C CYS A 188 2.40 4.29 -27.48
N ASP A 189 3.39 3.51 -27.90
CA ASP A 189 3.69 2.20 -27.30
C ASP A 189 4.15 2.35 -25.86
N HIS A 190 4.96 3.36 -25.58
CA HIS A 190 5.39 3.70 -24.22
C HIS A 190 4.22 4.17 -23.35
N ALA A 191 3.35 5.03 -23.86
CA ALA A 191 2.17 5.50 -23.14
C ALA A 191 1.24 4.33 -22.77
N VAL A 192 0.92 3.47 -23.75
CA VAL A 192 0.09 2.26 -23.55
C VAL A 192 0.75 1.31 -22.56
N LYS A 193 2.06 1.08 -22.67
CA LYS A 193 2.82 0.22 -21.75
C LYS A 193 2.77 0.72 -20.31
N VAL A 194 2.96 2.02 -20.08
CA VAL A 194 2.90 2.63 -18.74
C VAL A 194 1.51 2.49 -18.13
N GLN A 195 0.48 2.81 -18.91
CA GLN A 195 -0.92 2.68 -18.50
C GLN A 195 -1.25 1.21 -18.17
N HIS A 196 -0.94 0.29 -19.08
CA HIS A 196 -1.23 -1.13 -18.90
C HIS A 196 -0.49 -1.71 -17.69
N ASN A 197 0.81 -1.46 -17.55
CA ASN A 197 1.60 -1.98 -16.44
C ASN A 197 1.06 -1.50 -15.08
N ASN A 198 0.87 -0.19 -14.94
CA ASN A 198 0.55 0.41 -13.66
C ASN A 198 -0.89 0.08 -13.25
N VAL A 199 -1.86 0.39 -14.14
CA VAL A 199 -3.29 0.30 -13.82
C VAL A 199 -3.73 -1.15 -13.65
N ILE A 200 -3.36 -2.02 -14.60
CA ILE A 200 -3.77 -3.43 -14.55
C ILE A 200 -3.00 -4.19 -13.46
N GLY A 201 -1.74 -3.81 -13.21
CA GLY A 201 -0.95 -4.35 -12.11
C GLY A 201 -1.60 -4.06 -10.75
N THR A 202 -1.93 -2.80 -10.48
CA THR A 202 -2.62 -2.37 -9.25
C THR A 202 -3.99 -3.04 -9.13
N LEU A 203 -4.80 -3.04 -10.19
CA LEU A 203 -6.13 -3.66 -10.14
C LEU A 203 -6.05 -5.16 -9.81
N ARG A 204 -5.15 -5.90 -10.46
CA ARG A 204 -4.94 -7.34 -10.16
C ARG A 204 -4.49 -7.56 -8.73
N LEU A 205 -3.61 -6.70 -8.21
CA LEU A 205 -3.18 -6.76 -6.81
C LEU A 205 -4.37 -6.60 -5.86
N LEU A 206 -5.26 -5.62 -6.09
CA LEU A 206 -6.42 -5.38 -5.23
C LEU A 206 -7.33 -6.61 -5.14
N PHE A 207 -7.59 -7.28 -6.26
CA PHE A 207 -8.34 -8.54 -6.27
C PHE A 207 -7.61 -9.68 -5.54
N LEU A 208 -6.28 -9.81 -5.73
CA LEU A 208 -5.49 -10.80 -5.00
C LEU A 208 -5.49 -10.54 -3.49
N MET A 209 -5.40 -9.28 -3.06
CA MET A 209 -5.48 -8.91 -1.66
C MET A 209 -6.81 -9.33 -1.08
N ARG A 210 -7.92 -8.95 -1.73
CA ARG A 210 -9.27 -9.35 -1.34
C ARG A 210 -9.42 -10.87 -1.19
N GLU A 211 -8.82 -11.66 -2.07
CA GLU A 211 -8.96 -13.13 -2.07
C GLU A 211 -8.04 -13.85 -1.08
N ILE A 212 -6.84 -13.31 -0.83
CA ILE A 212 -5.75 -14.05 -0.16
C ILE A 212 -5.42 -13.45 1.21
N VAL A 213 -5.39 -12.13 1.31
CA VAL A 213 -4.98 -11.38 2.50
C VAL A 213 -5.86 -10.12 2.68
N PRO A 214 -7.17 -10.30 2.90
CA PRO A 214 -8.12 -9.18 2.92
C PRO A 214 -7.84 -8.16 4.03
N GLU A 215 -7.21 -8.57 5.13
CA GLU A 215 -6.84 -7.70 6.26
C GLU A 215 -5.47 -7.02 6.08
N ALA A 216 -4.75 -7.29 4.97
CA ALA A 216 -3.44 -6.68 4.75
C ALA A 216 -3.57 -5.20 4.36
N SER A 217 -2.71 -4.37 4.95
CA SER A 217 -2.65 -2.95 4.61
C SER A 217 -1.94 -2.73 3.27
N LEU A 218 -2.56 -1.97 2.35
CA LEU A 218 -1.90 -1.51 1.13
C LEU A 218 -1.28 -0.12 1.35
N ILE A 219 0.03 -0.02 1.16
CA ILE A 219 0.75 1.25 1.08
C ILE A 219 1.08 1.49 -0.40
N LYS A 220 0.23 2.26 -1.09
CA LYS A 220 0.40 2.61 -2.50
C LYS A 220 1.22 3.88 -2.66
N LEU A 221 2.22 3.85 -3.53
CA LEU A 221 2.89 5.07 -3.97
C LEU A 221 2.02 5.82 -5.00
N GLY A 222 1.40 6.92 -4.59
CA GLY A 222 0.75 7.89 -5.47
C GLY A 222 1.74 8.87 -6.09
N THR A 223 1.28 10.07 -6.43
CA THR A 223 2.15 11.20 -6.79
C THR A 223 1.44 12.54 -6.57
N LEU A 224 2.15 13.57 -6.08
CA LEU A 224 1.60 14.93 -6.01
C LEU A 224 1.21 15.47 -7.39
N GLY A 225 1.82 14.96 -8.46
CA GLY A 225 1.47 15.33 -9.83
C GLY A 225 0.07 14.86 -10.27
N GLU A 226 -0.67 14.11 -9.44
CA GLU A 226 -2.10 13.86 -9.63
C GLU A 226 -2.93 15.15 -9.59
N TYR A 227 -2.52 16.13 -8.79
CA TYR A 227 -3.25 17.38 -8.64
C TYR A 227 -2.86 18.47 -9.66
N GLY A 228 -1.80 18.23 -10.43
CA GLY A 228 -1.24 19.21 -11.35
C GLY A 228 -0.82 20.50 -10.67
N SER A 229 -0.92 21.60 -11.41
CA SER A 229 -0.76 22.97 -10.91
C SER A 229 -2.09 23.69 -11.09
N PRO A 230 -2.97 23.70 -10.06
CA PRO A 230 -4.32 24.24 -10.22
C PRO A 230 -4.29 25.70 -10.68
N LEU A 231 -4.76 25.95 -11.91
CA LEU A 231 -4.83 27.30 -12.48
C LEU A 231 -5.70 28.26 -11.65
N THR A 232 -6.59 27.70 -10.83
CA THR A 232 -7.47 28.42 -9.92
C THR A 232 -6.75 29.02 -8.70
N GLY A 233 -5.48 28.64 -8.45
CA GLY A 233 -4.75 29.07 -7.25
C GLY A 233 -5.26 28.45 -5.95
N ARG A 234 -6.15 27.44 -6.03
CA ARG A 234 -6.69 26.74 -4.86
C ARG A 234 -5.57 25.98 -4.12
N PRO A 235 -5.68 25.81 -2.78
CA PRO A 235 -4.77 24.96 -2.05
C PRO A 235 -4.90 23.50 -2.51
N LEU A 236 -3.80 22.75 -2.34
CA LEU A 236 -3.80 21.30 -2.48
C LEU A 236 -4.21 20.68 -1.15
N PHE A 237 -5.26 19.86 -1.19
CA PHE A 237 -5.74 19.11 -0.04
C PHE A 237 -5.21 17.68 -0.10
N GLU A 238 -5.15 17.02 1.06
CA GLU A 238 -4.70 15.64 1.17
C GLU A 238 -5.81 14.66 0.74
N GLY A 239 -5.98 14.52 -0.58
CA GLY A 239 -6.87 13.54 -1.18
C GLY A 239 -8.33 14.00 -1.28
N LEU A 240 -8.95 14.33 -0.16
CA LEU A 240 -10.35 14.75 -0.06
C LEU A 240 -10.47 16.22 0.33
N PHE A 241 -11.59 16.84 -0.02
CA PHE A 241 -11.94 18.14 0.53
C PHE A 241 -12.27 18.01 2.03
N PRO A 242 -11.83 18.98 2.87
CA PRO A 242 -12.15 18.98 4.28
C PRO A 242 -13.67 19.13 4.51
N ALA A 243 -14.15 18.72 5.68
CA ALA A 243 -15.58 18.66 5.98
C ALA A 243 -16.31 20.00 5.85
N ASP A 244 -15.58 21.11 5.98
CA ASP A 244 -16.06 22.49 5.88
C ASP A 244 -15.84 23.12 4.49
N ALA A 245 -15.42 22.35 3.48
CA ALA A 245 -15.26 22.84 2.12
C ALA A 245 -16.59 23.16 1.45
N VAL A 246 -16.74 24.41 0.96
CA VAL A 246 -17.96 24.91 0.30
C VAL A 246 -17.65 25.49 -1.07
N LEU A 247 -18.47 25.15 -2.07
CA LEU A 247 -18.50 25.77 -3.39
C LEU A 247 -19.74 26.68 -3.50
N VAL A 248 -19.55 27.94 -3.86
CA VAL A 248 -20.65 28.88 -4.16
C VAL A 248 -20.77 29.03 -5.67
N TRP A 249 -21.90 28.58 -6.24
CA TRP A 249 -22.17 28.66 -7.67
C TRP A 249 -23.65 28.94 -7.94
N GLY A 250 -23.92 29.91 -8.83
CA GLY A 250 -25.29 30.30 -9.19
C GLY A 250 -26.11 30.88 -8.02
N GLY A 251 -25.46 31.54 -7.06
CA GLY A 251 -26.11 32.09 -5.86
C GLY A 251 -26.50 31.03 -4.83
N ARG A 252 -26.03 29.78 -4.99
CA ARG A 252 -26.26 28.66 -4.08
C ARG A 252 -24.93 28.11 -3.55
N GLU A 253 -24.94 27.71 -2.29
CA GLU A 253 -23.83 27.01 -1.65
C GLU A 253 -24.01 25.49 -1.76
N TRP A 254 -22.90 24.79 -2.01
CA TRP A 254 -22.80 23.34 -2.12
C TRP A 254 -21.66 22.86 -1.21
N SER A 255 -21.93 21.85 -0.37
CA SER A 255 -20.88 21.19 0.40
C SER A 255 -20.07 20.29 -0.51
N MET A 256 -18.74 20.41 -0.42
CA MET A 256 -17.77 19.53 -1.08
C MET A 256 -17.13 18.54 -0.11
N GLY A 257 -17.46 18.62 1.18
CA GLY A 257 -16.78 17.86 2.23
C GLY A 257 -16.81 16.35 2.01
N GLY A 258 -15.64 15.73 2.03
CA GLY A 258 -15.46 14.29 1.80
C GLY A 258 -15.40 13.89 0.33
N GLU A 259 -15.58 14.80 -0.63
CA GLU A 259 -15.39 14.48 -2.05
C GLU A 259 -13.90 14.42 -2.42
N LEU A 260 -13.56 13.56 -3.38
CA LEU A 260 -12.22 13.51 -3.95
C LEU A 260 -11.88 14.85 -4.60
N THR A 261 -10.74 15.40 -4.19
CA THR A 261 -10.26 16.64 -4.78
C THR A 261 -9.95 16.45 -6.27
N PRO A 262 -10.27 17.43 -7.13
CA PRO A 262 -10.06 17.31 -8.57
C PRO A 262 -8.60 17.00 -8.91
N ARG A 263 -8.42 16.11 -9.88
CA ARG A 263 -7.12 15.64 -10.39
C ARG A 263 -6.86 16.27 -11.76
N ASP A 264 -5.62 16.68 -12.00
CA ASP A 264 -5.17 17.34 -13.24
C ASP A 264 -3.75 16.87 -13.64
N PRO A 265 -3.61 15.59 -14.04
CA PRO A 265 -2.31 14.99 -14.31
C PRO A 265 -1.65 15.53 -15.59
N VAL A 266 -0.34 15.75 -15.55
CA VAL A 266 0.43 16.39 -16.64
C VAL A 266 1.12 15.43 -17.62
N SER A 267 0.97 14.11 -17.45
CA SER A 267 1.54 13.09 -18.36
C SER A 267 0.83 11.74 -18.23
N PHE A 268 1.06 10.82 -19.17
CA PHE A 268 0.47 9.47 -19.12
C PHE A 268 0.90 8.65 -17.89
N TYR A 269 2.08 8.90 -17.33
CA TYR A 269 2.47 8.37 -16.02
C TYR A 269 1.59 8.91 -14.87
N HIS A 270 1.34 10.22 -14.84
CA HIS A 270 0.49 10.81 -13.79
C HIS A 270 -0.96 10.37 -13.95
N VAL A 271 -1.45 10.23 -15.18
CA VAL A 271 -2.78 9.68 -15.48
C VAL A 271 -2.93 8.26 -14.90
N SER A 272 -1.91 7.39 -15.02
CA SER A 272 -2.01 6.04 -14.46
C SER A 272 -2.05 6.03 -12.93
N LYS A 273 -1.39 6.99 -12.27
CA LYS A 273 -1.49 7.17 -10.82
C LYS A 273 -2.86 7.67 -10.38
N VAL A 274 -3.45 8.61 -11.12
CA VAL A 274 -4.84 9.06 -10.88
C VAL A 274 -5.80 7.88 -11.01
N GLN A 275 -5.67 7.06 -12.06
CA GLN A 275 -6.51 5.86 -12.23
C GLN A 275 -6.33 4.86 -11.09
N ASP A 276 -5.09 4.66 -10.60
CA ASP A 276 -4.83 3.81 -9.44
C ASP A 276 -5.50 4.35 -8.17
N THR A 277 -5.50 5.66 -7.95
CA THR A 277 -6.23 6.29 -6.83
C THR A 277 -7.71 5.93 -6.89
N PHE A 278 -8.35 6.00 -8.06
CA PHE A 278 -9.75 5.59 -8.21
C PHE A 278 -9.95 4.08 -8.06
N ASN A 279 -9.07 3.25 -8.62
CA ASN A 279 -9.14 1.79 -8.44
C ASN A 279 -9.09 1.41 -6.96
N ILE A 280 -8.24 2.06 -6.18
CA ILE A 280 -8.11 1.83 -4.74
C ILE A 280 -9.32 2.38 -3.99
N TYR A 281 -9.76 3.59 -4.30
CA TYR A 281 -10.92 4.20 -3.67
C TYR A 281 -12.19 3.37 -3.83
N GLU A 282 -12.37 2.71 -4.99
CA GLU A 282 -13.51 1.81 -5.24
C GLU A 282 -13.31 0.40 -4.66
N ALA A 283 -12.08 0.01 -4.32
CA ALA A 283 -11.79 -1.29 -3.72
C ALA A 283 -11.89 -1.29 -2.19
N CYS A 284 -11.78 -0.11 -1.55
CA CYS A 284 -11.90 0.13 -0.12
C CYS A 284 -13.35 0.47 0.28
#